data_AF-A0A2V1HQH7-F1
#
_entry.id   AF-A0A2V1HQH7-F1
#
_cell.length_a   1.000
_cell.length_b   1.000
_cell.length_c   1.000
_cell.angle_alpha   90.00
_cell.angle_beta   90.00
_cell.angle_gamma   90.00
#
_symmetry.space_group_name_H-M   'P 1'
#
loop_
_entity.id
_entity.type
_entity.pdbx_description
1 polymer ?
#
loop_
_entity_poly.entity_id
_entity_poly.type
_entity_poly.pdbx_seq_one_letter_code
_entity_poly.pdbx_strand_id
1 'polypeptide(L)' 'MTAVNEHSWRICDERLDEEDAMRVLAFIERRRGAFRITWLVGGRGWAVFRDFETALRAVRTRCLDSTLD' A
#
# COMPACT_ATOMS: atom_id res chain seq x y z
N MET A 1 4.13 2.06 -8.29
CA MET A 1 3.20 0.95 -7.92
C MET A 1 3.33 -0.17 -8.94
N THR A 2 3.37 -1.42 -8.52
CA THR A 2 3.57 -2.57 -9.42
C THR A 2 2.47 -3.61 -9.23
N ALA A 3 1.88 -4.10 -10.31
CA ALA A 3 0.95 -5.23 -10.24
C ALA A 3 1.71 -6.51 -9.89
N VAL A 4 1.19 -7.27 -8.92
CA VAL A 4 1.70 -8.62 -8.59
C VAL A 4 0.92 -9.67 -9.37
N ASN A 5 -0.39 -9.45 -9.52
CA ASN A 5 -1.28 -10.17 -10.42
C ASN A 5 -2.50 -9.29 -10.77
N GLU A 6 -3.52 -9.85 -11.43
CA GLU A 6 -4.73 -9.14 -11.86
C GLU A 6 -5.56 -8.52 -10.72
N HIS A 7 -5.32 -8.95 -9.47
CA HIS A 7 -6.12 -8.58 -8.31
C HIS A 7 -5.28 -8.02 -7.16
N SER A 8 -3.98 -7.84 -7.34
CA SER A 8 -3.10 -7.37 -6.28
C SER A 8 -1.97 -6.49 -6.77
N TRP A 9 -1.66 -5.48 -5.96
CA TRP A 9 -0.68 -4.46 -6.24
C TRP A 9 0.25 -4.27 -5.05
N ARG A 10 1.52 -4.07 -5.36
CA ARG A 10 2.56 -3.68 -4.40
C ARG A 10 2.79 -2.18 -4.52
N ILE A 11 2.71 -1.49 -3.39
CA ILE A 11 3.04 -0.07 -3.29
C ILE A 11 4.45 0.05 -2.71
N CYS A 12 5.31 0.76 -3.43
CA CYS A 12 6.72 0.91 -3.09
C CYS A 12 7.08 2.38 -2.93
N ASP A 13 8.07 2.65 -2.08
CA ASP A 13 8.80 3.92 -2.07
C ASP A 13 9.86 3.91 -3.16
N GLU A 14 9.68 4.72 -4.20
CA GLU A 14 10.60 4.75 -5.35
C GLU A 14 11.91 5.49 -5.03
N ARG A 15 12.04 6.07 -3.83
CA ARG A 15 13.27 6.71 -3.34
C ARG A 15 14.29 5.70 -2.79
N LEU A 16 13.85 4.50 -2.43
CA LEU A 16 14.69 3.43 -1.89
C LEU A 16 15.13 2.48 -3.01
N ASP A 17 16.24 1.78 -2.85
CA ASP A 17 16.73 0.82 -3.85
C ASP A 17 15.76 -0.36 -4.06
N GLU A 18 15.78 -0.97 -5.25
CA GLU A 18 14.87 -2.09 -5.56
C GLU A 18 15.09 -3.32 -4.67
N GLU A 19 16.31 -3.50 -4.17
CA GLU A 19 16.69 -4.59 -3.27
C GLU A 19 16.38 -4.29 -1.79
N ASP A 20 16.01 -3.04 -1.46
CA ASP A 20 15.69 -2.66 -0.09
C ASP A 20 14.33 -3.26 0.34
N ALA A 21 14.35 -4.10 1.38
CA ALA A 21 13.13 -4.70 1.92
C ALA A 21 12.14 -3.66 2.47
N MET A 22 12.63 -2.51 2.94
CA MET A 22 11.82 -1.39 3.43
C MET A 22 11.15 -0.59 2.31
N ARG A 23 11.53 -0.86 1.04
CA ARG A 23 10.89 -0.26 -0.14
C ARG A 23 9.40 -0.54 -0.20
N VAL A 24 8.91 -1.66 0.34
CA VAL A 24 7.50 -2.02 0.23
C VAL A 24 6.70 -1.39 1.36
N LEU A 25 5.79 -0.48 1.01
CA LEU A 25 4.99 0.29 1.96
C LEU A 25 3.68 -0.44 2.32
N ALA A 26 3.02 -1.00 1.30
CA ALA A 26 1.74 -1.67 1.46
C ALA A 26 1.43 -2.64 0.30
N PHE A 27 0.51 -3.57 0.57
CA PHE A 27 -0.14 -4.39 -0.45
C PHE A 27 -1.61 -4.03 -0.56
N ILE A 28 -2.11 -3.90 -1.80
CA ILE A 28 -3.54 -3.74 -2.07
C ILE A 28 -4.03 -5.00 -2.76
N GLU A 29 -5.13 -5.57 -2.28
CA GLU A 29 -5.78 -6.74 -2.87
C GLU A 29 -7.25 -6.44 -3.14
N ARG A 30 -7.74 -6.82 -4.32
CA ARG A 30 -9.17 -6.82 -4.63
C ARG A 30 -9.81 -8.10 -4.08
N ARG A 31 -10.81 -7.96 -3.21
CA ARG A 31 -11.56 -9.07 -2.61
C ARG A 31 -13.06 -8.78 -2.64
N ARG A 32 -13.86 -9.66 -3.25
CA ARG A 32 -15.34 -9.61 -3.26
C ARG A 32 -15.93 -8.19 -3.48
N GLY A 33 -15.41 -7.47 -4.46
CA GLY A 33 -15.90 -6.12 -4.79
C GLY A 33 -15.35 -4.97 -3.94
N ALA A 34 -14.39 -5.24 -3.05
CA ALA A 34 -13.70 -4.24 -2.24
C ALA A 34 -12.18 -4.35 -2.41
N PHE A 35 -11.45 -3.38 -1.86
CA PHE A 35 -9.98 -3.31 -1.87
C PHE A 35 -9.47 -3.32 -0.43
N ARG A 36 -8.69 -4.34 -0.09
CA ARG A 36 -8.03 -4.46 1.20
C ARG A 36 -6.60 -3.97 1.07
N ILE A 37 -6.18 -3.09 1.98
CA ILE A 37 -4.79 -2.70 2.16
C ILE A 37 -4.21 -3.45 3.33
N THR A 38 -3.00 -3.99 3.17
CA THR A 38 -2.17 -4.49 4.27
C THR A 38 -0.95 -3.60 4.40
N TRP A 39 -0.77 -2.99 5.57
CA TRP A 39 0.34 -2.07 5.85
C TRP A 39 1.60 -2.84 6.24
N LEU A 40 2.74 -2.46 5.67
CA LEU A 40 4.05 -2.97 6.09
C LEU A 40 4.84 -1.94 6.89
N VAL A 41 4.60 -0.65 6.63
CA VAL A 41 5.27 0.49 7.30
C VAL A 41 4.28 1.27 8.17
N GLY A 42 4.74 1.77 9.31
CA GLY A 42 3.95 2.61 10.22
C GLY A 42 2.95 1.85 11.09
N GLY A 43 3.12 0.54 11.30
CA GLY A 43 2.31 -0.29 12.21
C GLY A 43 1.56 -1.44 11.52
N ARG A 44 1.33 -2.53 12.26
CA ARG A 44 0.66 -3.74 11.75
C ARG A 44 -0.85 -3.49 11.64
N GLY A 45 -1.44 -3.82 10.49
CA GLY A 45 -2.89 -3.76 10.33
C GLY A 45 -3.35 -3.86 8.89
N TRP A 46 -4.67 -3.83 8.71
CA TRP A 46 -5.29 -3.77 7.40
C TRP A 46 -6.49 -2.82 7.42
N ALA A 47 -6.84 -2.28 6.26
CA ALA A 47 -8.03 -1.46 6.06
C ALA A 47 -8.75 -1.91 4.79
N VAL A 48 -10.07 -1.71 4.71
CA VAL A 48 -10.88 -2.08 3.55
C VAL A 48 -11.61 -0.86 3.01
N PHE A 49 -11.58 -0.73 1.69
CA PHE A 49 -12.17 0.37 0.93
C PHE A 49 -13.06 -0.19 -0.18
N ARG A 50 -14.08 0.56 -0.57
CA ARG A 50 -15.02 0.13 -1.62
C ARG A 50 -14.46 0.30 -3.03
N ASP A 51 -13.56 1.24 -3.20
CA ASP A 51 -12.94 1.58 -4.48
C ASP A 51 -11.43 1.70 -4.35
N PHE A 52 -10.75 1.52 -5.49
CA PHE A 52 -9.30 1.48 -5.56
C PHE A 52 -8.66 2.84 -5.32
N GLU A 53 -9.30 3.93 -5.76
CA GLU A 53 -8.77 5.28 -5.63
C GLU A 53 -8.70 5.71 -4.16
N THR A 54 -9.75 5.43 -3.39
CA THR A 54 -9.76 5.70 -1.95
C THR A 54 -8.70 4.87 -1.23
N ALA A 55 -8.50 3.61 -1.65
CA ALA A 55 -7.43 2.79 -1.11
C ALA A 55 -6.06 3.43 -1.36
N LEU A 56 -5.78 3.87 -2.59
CA LEU A 56 -4.51 4.56 -2.93
C LEU A 56 -4.33 5.85 -2.15
N ARG A 57 -5.39 6.65 -1.98
CA ARG A 57 -5.36 7.88 -1.20
C ARG A 57 -4.98 7.60 0.26
N ALA A 58 -5.53 6.54 0.85
CA ALA A 58 -5.19 6.13 2.21
C ALA A 58 -3.71 5.74 2.36
N VAL A 59 -3.13 5.07 1.35
CA VAL A 59 -1.67 4.80 1.36
C VAL A 59 -0.88 6.10 1.34
N ARG A 60 -1.22 7.01 0.43
CA ARG A 60 -0.52 8.30 0.32
C ARG A 60 -0.58 9.10 1.61
N THR A 61 -1.75 9.23 2.23
CA THR A 61 -1.90 9.93 3.52
C THR A 61 -1.02 9.31 4.59
N ARG A 62 -1.06 7.99 4.74
CA ARG A 62 -0.27 7.30 5.77
C ARG A 62 1.24 7.44 5.55
N CYS A 63 1.70 7.39 4.30
CA CYS A 63 3.11 7.56 3.98
C CYS A 63 3.60 9.00 4.20
N LEU A 64 2.76 10.01 3.95
CA LEU A 64 3.09 11.40 4.28
C LEU A 64 3.26 11.60 5.79
N ASP A 65 2.36 11.03 6.59
CA ASP A 65 2.45 11.10 8.06
C ASP A 65 3.71 10.38 8.60
N SER A 66 4.11 9.28 7.96
CA SER A 66 5.29 8.49 8.37
C SER A 66 6.63 9.11 7.95
N THR A 67 6.64 10.18 7.14
CA THR A 67 7.87 10.88 6.72
C THR A 67 8.19 12.08 7.64
N LEU A 68 7.35 12.33 8.65
CA LEU A 68 7.47 13.43 9.61
C LEU A 68 8.00 13.00 10.99
N ASP A 69 8.29 11.70 11.17
CA ASP A 69 8.93 11.13 12.36
C ASP A 69 10.39 10.71 12.08
#